data_AF-A0A1F1UUD7-F1
#
_entry.id   AF-A0A1F1UUD7-F1
#
_cell.length_a   1.000
_cell.length_b   1.000
_cell.length_c   1.000
_cell.angle_alpha   90.00
_cell.angle_beta   90.00
_cell.angle_gamma   90.00
#
_symmetry.space_group_name_H-M   'P 1'
#
loop_
_entity.id
_entity.type
_entity.pdbx_description
1 polymer ?
#
loop_
_entity_poly.entity_id
_entity_poly.type
_entity_poly.pdbx_seq_one_letter_code
_entity_poly.pdbx_strand_id
1 'polypeptide(L)'
;MTELISPAAVRDWNAERAKAGVARAKVVTDVTYDEAGIVTVTIDPSCYDRDTWQWLKDEAGGTLGEFYATPFGWTDNESTQLREMVTELCVVSADGAILETVDTAAYQRKKNPNFRPVNLTSNRS
;
A
#
# COMPACT_ATOMS: atom_id res chain seq x y z
N MET A 1 11.00 23.80 8.01
CA MET A 1 11.54 22.45 8.21
C MET A 1 10.36 21.52 8.03
N THR A 2 10.12 21.09 6.80
CA THR A 2 8.97 20.25 6.46
C THR A 2 9.32 18.85 6.94
N GLU A 3 8.63 18.35 7.96
CA GLU A 3 8.66 16.92 8.26
C GLU A 3 8.15 16.22 7.01
N LEU A 4 9.09 15.65 6.24
CA LEU A 4 8.81 14.81 5.11
C LEU A 4 8.07 13.61 5.67
N ILE A 5 6.76 13.56 5.44
CA ILE A 5 5.95 12.39 5.72
C ILE A 5 6.48 11.31 4.79
N SER A 6 7.36 10.48 5.32
CA SER A 6 8.09 9.50 4.53
C SER A 6 7.10 8.44 4.04
N PRO A 7 7.36 7.79 2.90
CA PRO A 7 6.79 6.50 2.48
C PRO A 7 6.94 5.36 3.51
N ALA A 8 7.44 5.67 4.70
CA ALA A 8 7.56 4.82 5.86
C ALA A 8 6.22 4.21 6.27
N ALA A 9 5.08 4.90 6.08
CA ALA A 9 3.77 4.37 6.46
C ALA A 9 3.48 2.98 5.84
N VAL A 10 3.78 2.77 4.55
CA VAL A 10 3.59 1.48 3.88
C VAL A 10 4.57 0.43 4.42
N ARG A 11 5.83 0.83 4.61
CA ARG A 11 6.88 -0.05 5.16
C ARG A 11 6.56 -0.48 6.60
N ASP A 12 6.19 0.47 7.45
CA ASP A 12 5.95 0.29 8.87
C ASP A 12 4.69 -0.55 9.08
N TRP A 13 3.62 -0.29 8.32
CA TRP A 13 2.44 -1.14 8.29
C TRP A 13 2.78 -2.58 7.91
N ASN A 14 3.58 -2.80 6.85
CA ASN A 14 4.01 -4.15 6.47
C ASN A 14 4.85 -4.81 7.57
N ALA A 15 5.77 -4.08 8.20
CA ALA A 15 6.58 -4.59 9.30
C ALA A 15 5.72 -5.01 10.51
N GLU A 16 4.69 -4.24 10.87
CA GLU A 16 3.75 -4.59 11.92
C GLU A 16 2.95 -5.85 11.58
N ARG A 17 2.45 -5.96 10.35
CA ARG A 17 1.70 -7.14 9.89
C ARG A 17 2.57 -8.38 9.84
N ALA A 18 3.83 -8.25 9.43
CA ALA A 18 4.79 -9.34 9.45
C ALA A 18 5.05 -9.84 10.88
N LYS A 19 5.24 -8.92 11.84
CA LYS A 19 5.37 -9.22 13.28
C LYS A 19 4.13 -9.90 13.85
N ALA A 20 2.94 -9.51 13.40
CA ALA A 20 1.67 -10.12 13.77
C ALA A 20 1.42 -11.49 13.11
N GLY A 21 2.33 -11.98 12.27
CA GLY A 21 2.23 -13.31 11.66
C GLY A 21 1.54 -13.33 10.29
N VAL A 22 1.18 -12.17 9.71
CA VAL A 22 0.48 -12.10 8.41
C VAL A 22 1.41 -12.56 7.28
N ALA A 23 1.07 -13.67 6.63
CA ALA A 23 1.91 -14.32 5.63
C ALA A 23 2.24 -13.41 4.44
N ARG A 24 1.25 -12.67 3.91
CA ARG A 24 1.46 -11.68 2.83
C ARG A 24 2.49 -10.60 3.21
N ALA A 25 2.51 -10.15 4.46
CA ALA A 25 3.49 -9.15 4.88
C ALA A 25 4.89 -9.74 5.11
N LYS A 26 5.00 -11.03 5.44
CA LYS A 26 6.28 -11.71 5.68
C LYS A 26 7.11 -11.94 4.41
N VAL A 27 6.48 -11.92 3.25
CA VAL A 27 7.19 -12.06 1.96
C VAL A 27 7.76 -10.75 1.46
N VAL A 28 7.44 -9.61 2.10
CA VAL A 28 7.97 -8.30 1.68
C VAL A 28 9.46 -8.26 1.99
N THR A 29 10.26 -8.05 0.96
CA THR A 29 11.73 -7.95 1.07
C THR A 29 12.21 -6.50 1.00
N ASP A 30 11.48 -5.65 0.29
CA ASP A 30 11.81 -4.23 0.15
C ASP A 30 10.57 -3.37 -0.12
N VAL A 31 10.62 -2.11 0.31
CA VAL A 31 9.61 -1.09 0.03
C VAL A 31 10.33 0.20 -0.35
N THR A 32 10.22 0.58 -1.62
CA THR A 32 10.86 1.78 -2.16
C THR A 32 9.82 2.80 -2.60
N TYR A 33 10.26 4.04 -2.71
CA TYR A 33 9.48 5.15 -3.21
C TYR A 33 10.35 5.97 -4.14
N ASP A 34 9.79 6.37 -5.28
CA ASP A 34 10.46 7.22 -6.24
C ASP A 34 9.90 8.64 -6.27
N GLU A 35 10.63 9.53 -6.97
CA GLU A 35 10.24 10.94 -7.12
C GLU A 35 9.00 11.13 -7.99
N ALA A 36 8.57 10.09 -8.73
CA ALA A 36 7.35 10.12 -9.54
C ALA A 36 6.09 9.83 -8.72
N GLY A 37 6.24 9.49 -7.43
CA GLY A 37 5.12 9.17 -6.55
C GLY A 37 4.71 7.70 -6.61
N ILE A 38 5.60 6.80 -7.02
CA ILE A 38 5.32 5.37 -7.10
C ILE A 38 5.94 4.68 -5.89
N VAL A 39 5.12 3.95 -5.13
CA VAL A 39 5.61 3.02 -4.10
C VAL A 39 5.75 1.63 -4.71
N THR A 40 6.94 1.05 -4.62
CA THR A 40 7.19 -0.32 -5.06
C THR A 40 7.36 -1.23 -3.86
N VAL A 41 6.52 -2.26 -3.77
CA VAL A 41 6.60 -3.33 -2.77
C VAL A 41 7.16 -4.57 -3.43
N THR A 42 8.39 -4.93 -3.08
CA THR A 42 9.06 -6.14 -3.58
C THR A 42 8.73 -7.32 -2.68
N ILE A 43 8.32 -8.42 -3.29
CA ILE A 43 7.96 -9.65 -2.56
C ILE A 43 8.77 -10.86 -3.04
N ASP A 44 9.16 -11.69 -2.08
CA ASP A 44 9.76 -13.01 -2.29
C ASP A 44 8.98 -14.08 -1.50
N PRO A 45 8.09 -14.83 -2.17
CA PRO A 45 7.32 -15.89 -1.55
C PRO A 45 8.06 -17.23 -1.49
N SER A 46 9.36 -17.29 -1.79
CA SER A 46 10.14 -18.55 -1.82
C SER A 46 10.15 -19.34 -0.51
N CYS A 47 9.78 -18.70 0.60
CA CYS A 47 9.59 -19.35 1.89
C CYS A 47 8.28 -20.17 1.99
N TYR A 48 7.38 -20.07 1.01
CA TYR A 48 6.15 -20.85 0.89
C TYR A 48 6.21 -21.77 -0.32
N ASP A 49 5.54 -22.92 -0.26
CA ASP A 49 5.29 -23.70 -1.46
C ASP A 49 4.28 -22.99 -2.38
N ARG A 50 4.25 -23.42 -3.65
CA ARG A 50 3.43 -22.80 -4.69
C ARG A 50 1.94 -22.79 -4.34
N ASP A 51 1.42 -23.86 -3.75
CA ASP A 51 -0.02 -24.02 -3.49
C ASP A 51 -0.43 -23.14 -2.30
N THR A 52 0.38 -23.10 -1.26
CA THR A 52 0.21 -22.17 -0.12
C THR A 52 0.25 -20.73 -0.59
N TRP A 53 1.22 -20.36 -1.45
CA TRP A 53 1.29 -19.01 -1.98
C TRP A 53 0.09 -18.66 -2.88
N GLN A 54 -0.37 -19.60 -3.71
CA GLN A 54 -1.55 -19.41 -4.54
C GLN A 54 -2.81 -19.17 -3.68
N TRP A 55 -3.01 -19.99 -2.65
CA TRP A 55 -4.11 -19.80 -1.70
C TRP A 55 -4.04 -18.44 -1.00
N LEU A 56 -2.84 -18.03 -0.58
CA LEU A 56 -2.63 -16.71 0.03
C LEU A 56 -2.97 -15.56 -0.91
N LYS A 57 -2.82 -15.70 -2.23
CA LYS A 57 -3.23 -14.66 -3.19
C LYS A 57 -4.74 -14.62 -3.38
N ASP A 58 -5.38 -15.78 -3.52
CA ASP A 58 -6.76 -15.87 -4.00
C ASP A 58 -7.80 -15.77 -2.86
N GLU A 59 -7.50 -16.32 -1.68
CA GLU A 59 -8.51 -16.56 -0.64
C GLU A 59 -8.38 -15.62 0.56
N ALA A 60 -7.25 -14.92 0.72
CA ALA A 60 -6.97 -14.08 1.90
C ALA A 60 -7.53 -12.65 1.81
N GLY A 61 -8.68 -12.47 1.15
CA GLY A 61 -9.47 -11.23 1.15
C GLY A 61 -8.86 -10.10 0.33
N GLY A 62 -9.21 -10.05 -0.96
CA GLY A 62 -8.71 -9.04 -1.91
C GLY A 62 -7.38 -9.42 -2.54
N THR A 63 -6.99 -8.66 -3.56
CA THR A 63 -5.75 -8.89 -4.33
C THR A 63 -4.50 -8.55 -3.52
N LEU A 64 -3.31 -8.87 -4.04
CA LEU A 64 -2.05 -8.51 -3.39
C LEU A 64 -1.91 -6.98 -3.33
N GLY A 65 -2.19 -6.31 -4.44
CA GLY A 65 -2.20 -4.86 -4.53
C GLY A 65 -3.12 -4.23 -3.50
N GLU A 66 -4.35 -4.74 -3.36
CA GLU A 66 -5.31 -4.22 -2.38
C GLU A 66 -4.86 -4.41 -0.92
N PHE A 67 -4.15 -5.52 -0.64
CA PHE A 67 -3.56 -5.75 0.68
C PHE A 67 -2.51 -4.69 0.98
N TYR A 68 -1.51 -4.51 0.11
CA TYR A 68 -0.44 -3.52 0.34
C TYR A 68 -0.94 -2.08 0.22
N ALA A 69 -2.03 -1.85 -0.51
CA ALA A 69 -2.66 -0.54 -0.61
C ALA A 69 -3.50 -0.16 0.62
N THR A 70 -3.64 -1.03 1.61
CA THR A 70 -4.48 -0.79 2.82
C THR A 70 -4.25 0.59 3.45
N PRO A 71 -3.02 1.10 3.65
CA PRO A 71 -2.79 2.42 4.23
C PRO A 71 -3.42 3.56 3.41
N PHE A 72 -3.47 3.44 2.07
CA PHE A 72 -4.14 4.43 1.21
C PHE A 72 -5.66 4.37 1.28
N GLY A 73 -6.22 3.35 1.93
CA GLY A 73 -7.66 3.20 2.14
C GLY A 73 -8.17 3.90 3.38
N TRP A 74 -7.33 4.39 4.29
CA TRP A 74 -7.82 5.00 5.54
C TRP A 74 -8.20 6.47 5.37
N THR A 75 -9.06 6.96 6.27
CA THR A 75 -9.63 8.31 6.22
C THR A 75 -8.96 9.28 7.18
N ASP A 76 -7.84 8.90 7.78
CA ASP A 76 -7.05 9.77 8.65
C ASP A 76 -6.21 10.78 7.84
N ASN A 77 -5.61 11.73 8.57
CA ASN A 77 -4.80 12.79 7.97
C ASN A 77 -3.52 12.25 7.33
N GLU A 78 -2.91 11.23 7.93
CA GLU A 78 -1.65 10.64 7.44
C GLU A 78 -1.88 9.96 6.09
N SER A 79 -2.91 9.13 5.97
CA SER A 79 -3.30 8.50 4.71
C SER A 79 -3.77 9.51 3.67
N THR A 80 -4.32 10.65 4.09
CA THR A 80 -4.65 11.74 3.17
C THR A 80 -3.40 12.36 2.57
N GLN A 81 -2.40 12.69 3.40
CA GLN A 81 -1.12 13.22 2.94
C GLN A 81 -0.34 12.19 2.13
N LEU A 82 -0.39 10.91 2.51
CA LEU A 82 0.24 9.81 1.78
C LEU A 82 -0.29 9.72 0.34
N ARG A 83 -1.60 9.91 0.13
CA ARG A 83 -2.21 9.94 -1.21
C ARG A 83 -1.89 11.18 -2.03
N GLU A 84 -1.48 12.28 -1.40
CA GLU A 84 -1.00 13.47 -2.13
C GLU A 84 0.39 13.23 -2.72
N MET A 85 1.20 12.37 -2.10
CA MET A 85 2.58 12.08 -2.51
C MET A 85 2.72 10.81 -3.34
N VAL A 86 1.80 9.85 -3.17
CA VAL A 86 1.84 8.54 -3.82
C VAL A 86 0.62 8.37 -4.70
N THR A 87 0.85 8.32 -6.01
CA THR A 87 -0.18 8.15 -7.04
C THR A 87 -0.43 6.68 -7.34
N GLU A 88 0.61 5.86 -7.23
CA GLU A 88 0.59 4.47 -7.65
C GLU A 88 1.35 3.57 -6.66
N LEU A 89 0.82 2.37 -6.44
CA LEU A 89 1.52 1.28 -5.77
C LEU A 89 1.74 0.13 -6.74
N CYS A 90 2.99 -0.30 -6.88
CA CYS A 90 3.41 -1.45 -7.66
C CYS A 90 3.84 -2.59 -6.74
N VAL A 91 3.29 -3.77 -6.97
CA VAL A 91 3.76 -5.01 -6.34
C VAL A 91 4.63 -5.72 -7.36
N VAL A 92 5.88 -5.98 -6.99
CA VAL A 92 6.86 -6.64 -7.87
C VAL A 92 7.39 -7.90 -7.22
N SER A 93 7.71 -8.92 -8.01
CA SER A 93 8.45 -10.09 -7.54
C SER A 93 9.93 -9.75 -7.37
N ALA A 94 10.66 -10.63 -6.67
CA ALA A 94 12.10 -10.49 -6.42
C ALA A 94 12.96 -10.39 -7.70
N ASP A 95 12.46 -10.86 -8.84
CA ASP A 95 13.10 -10.72 -10.17
C ASP A 95 12.76 -9.39 -10.89
N GLY A 96 11.95 -8.54 -10.26
CA GLY A 96 11.53 -7.24 -10.78
C GLY A 96 10.30 -7.28 -11.68
N ALA A 97 9.63 -8.42 -11.86
CA ALA A 97 8.40 -8.47 -12.64
C ALA A 97 7.22 -7.81 -11.89
N ILE A 98 6.47 -6.95 -12.58
CA ILE A 98 5.26 -6.33 -12.02
C ILE A 98 4.17 -7.40 -11.92
N LEU A 99 3.73 -7.66 -10.70
CA LEU A 99 2.65 -8.60 -10.40
C LEU A 99 1.30 -7.90 -10.40
N GLU A 100 1.24 -6.69 -9.85
CA GLU A 100 0.02 -5.90 -9.74
C GLU A 100 0.33 -4.41 -9.57
N THR A 101 -0.56 -3.56 -10.09
CA THR A 101 -0.48 -2.10 -9.95
C THR A 101 -1.80 -1.57 -9.42
N VAL A 102 -1.74 -0.62 -8.49
CA VAL A 102 -2.90 0.00 -7.83
C VAL A 102 -2.78 1.51 -7.89
N ASP A 103 -3.77 2.16 -8.52
CA ASP A 103 -3.99 3.60 -8.39
C ASP A 103 -4.55 3.90 -6.99
N THR A 104 -3.81 4.69 -6.21
CA THR A 104 -4.12 4.92 -4.79
C THR A 104 -5.41 5.73 -4.61
N ALA A 105 -5.73 6.63 -5.54
CA ALA A 105 -6.94 7.43 -5.51
C ALA A 105 -8.17 6.60 -5.91
N ALA A 106 -8.05 5.73 -6.91
CA ALA A 106 -9.08 4.78 -7.29
C ALA A 106 -9.35 3.78 -6.16
N TYR A 107 -8.30 3.27 -5.52
CA TYR A 107 -8.42 2.38 -4.37
C TYR A 107 -9.14 3.05 -3.19
N GLN A 108 -8.79 4.29 -2.87
CA GLN A 108 -9.45 5.06 -1.81
C GLN A 108 -10.95 5.20 -2.06
N ARG A 109 -11.35 5.55 -3.30
CA ARG A 109 -12.77 5.69 -3.68
C ARG A 109 -13.51 4.35 -3.62
N LYS A 110 -12.86 3.27 -4.04
CA LYS A 110 -13.42 1.91 -3.94
C LYS A 110 -13.65 1.52 -2.48
N LYS A 111 -12.70 1.84 -1.60
CA LYS A 111 -12.77 1.47 -0.17
C LYS A 111 -13.76 2.32 0.61
N ASN A 112 -13.87 3.60 0.28
CA ASN A 112 -14.74 4.56 0.96
C ASN A 112 -15.60 5.33 -0.05
N PRO A 113 -16.64 4.72 -0.63
CA PRO A 113 -17.46 5.35 -1.66
C PRO A 113 -18.20 6.61 -1.17
N ASN A 114 -18.40 6.74 0.14
CA ASN A 114 -19.06 7.90 0.77
C ASN A 114 -18.07 8.95 1.31
N PHE A 115 -16.76 8.72 1.24
CA PHE A 115 -15.78 9.69 1.72
C PHE A 115 -15.75 10.89 0.78
N ARG A 116 -16.13 12.05 1.32
CA ARG A 116 -15.97 13.34 0.64
C ARG A 116 -14.70 13.99 1.19
N PRO A 117 -13.68 14.27 0.36
CA PRO A 117 -12.54 15.04 0.83
C PRO A 117 -13.04 16.36 1.41
N VAL A 118 -12.61 16.69 2.63
CA VAL A 118 -12.97 17.94 3.28
C VAL A 118 -12.33 19.06 2.46
N ASN A 119 -13.15 19.86 1.77
CA ASN A 119 -12.65 21.07 1.13
C ASN A 119 -12.15 22.02 2.22
N LEU A 120 -10.83 22.13 2.40
CA LEU A 120 -10.22 23.10 3.30
C LEU A 120 -10.31 24.56 2.80
N THR A 121 -11.11 24.83 1.76
CA THR A 121 -11.45 26.17 1.29
C THR A 121 -12.71 26.71 1.98
N SER A 122 -12.67 26.91 3.29
CA SER A 122 -13.59 27.81 4.01
C SER A 122 -13.04 28.12 5.39
N ASN A 123 -12.07 29.04 5.43
CA ASN A 123 -11.96 30.07 6.47
C ASN A 123 -10.70 30.90 6.22
N ARG A 124 -10.82 31.86 5.32
CA ARG A 124 -10.14 33.16 5.48
C ARG A 124 -11.22 34.22 5.38
N SER A 125 -11.82 34.51 6.53
CA SER A 125 -12.51 35.77 6.79
C SER A 125 -11.47 36.86 7.05
#